data_AF-A0AB73LBX1-F1
#
_entry.id   AF-A0AB73LBX1-F1
#
_cell.length_a   1.000
_cell.length_b   1.000
_cell.length_c   1.000
_cell.angle_alpha   90.00
_cell.angle_beta   90.00
_cell.angle_gamma   90.00
#
_symmetry.space_group_name_H-M   'P 1'
#
loop_
_entity.id
_entity.type
_entity.pdbx_description
1 polymer ?
#
loop_
_entity_poly.entity_id
_entity_poly.type
_entity_poly.pdbx_seq_one_letter_code
_entity_poly.pdbx_strand_id
1 'polypeptide(L)'
;MDSTIFNRRTLLGSGALVGLGALLTACGQQANNEAAATASAVPSESASASTAASDAASASAAPSPVITRGYSGGSKAPDGEYRKADGYGPAQNVPKPRNEPAQYPENEDGMQSMMNNWLDAHNYGMQTGDCSYARMYMGKNTSEYKFYDYLEGLYKRGGWVIEGTDGYQQEGAFTFDAETKEYTLVTRHLWTYAIYVEPDGHTTTKKNTANNDDMCAFIFNFNNGYWKIVNTLSQRELIQKGILKK
;
A
#
# COMPACT_ATOMS: atom_id res chain seq x y z
N MET A 1 9.54 54.98 40.36
CA MET A 1 10.38 54.07 41.14
C MET A 1 9.64 52.74 41.19
N ASP A 2 10.02 51.71 40.44
CA ASP A 2 11.24 51.57 39.62
C ASP A 2 10.99 50.89 38.27
N SER A 3 11.86 51.21 37.31
CA SER A 3 11.90 50.61 35.98
C SER A 3 13.30 50.06 35.73
N THR A 4 13.50 48.75 35.86
CA THR A 4 14.81 48.11 35.67
C THR A 4 15.02 47.65 34.23
N ILE A 5 15.90 48.35 33.53
CA ILE A 5 16.30 48.06 32.15
C ILE A 5 17.35 46.94 32.15
N PHE A 6 17.17 45.91 31.31
CA PHE A 6 18.25 44.98 30.96
C PHE A 6 18.75 45.23 29.54
N ASN A 7 20.08 45.17 29.35
CA ASN A 7 20.75 45.76 28.20
C ASN A 7 21.70 44.77 27.50
N ARG A 8 21.37 44.47 26.24
CA ARG A 8 22.22 44.13 25.07
C ARG A 8 23.60 43.43 25.23
N ARG A 9 23.85 42.55 24.24
CA ARG A 9 25.14 41.94 23.77
C ARG A 9 25.66 40.75 24.60
N THR A 10 26.46 39.84 24.03
CA THR A 10 26.97 39.74 22.63
C THR A 10 26.40 38.47 21.96
N LEU A 11 26.97 37.69 21.02
CA LEU A 11 28.23 37.64 20.24
C LEU A 11 27.89 37.01 18.85
N LEU A 12 28.85 36.96 17.91
CA LEU A 12 28.74 36.21 16.64
C LEU A 12 29.66 34.99 16.66
N GLY A 13 29.29 33.93 15.94
CA GLY A 13 30.16 32.78 15.66
C GLY A 13 30.18 32.47 14.16
N SER A 14 31.22 32.91 13.45
CA SER A 14 31.42 32.61 12.03
C SER A 14 32.17 31.30 11.84
N GLY A 15 31.70 30.43 10.96
CA GLY A 15 32.37 29.19 10.59
C GLY A 15 32.21 28.90 9.10
N ALA A 16 33.22 29.27 8.30
CA ALA A 16 33.28 28.96 6.88
C ALA A 16 34.36 27.89 6.63
N LEU A 17 34.02 26.86 5.87
CA LEU A 17 35.00 25.98 5.22
C LEU A 17 34.63 25.80 3.75
N VAL A 18 35.66 25.75 2.92
CA VAL A 18 35.57 25.74 1.46
C VAL A 18 35.96 24.36 0.94
N GLY A 19 35.19 23.85 -0.02
CA GLY A 19 35.26 22.46 -0.46
C GLY A 19 36.50 22.05 -1.24
N LEU A 20 36.41 20.88 -1.88
CA LEU A 20 37.03 20.54 -3.16
C LEU A 20 36.29 19.31 -3.73
N GLY A 21 36.49 19.00 -5.02
CA GLY A 21 35.79 17.89 -5.68
C GLY A 21 36.68 17.05 -6.59
N ALA A 22 36.17 15.88 -6.99
CA ALA A 22 36.70 15.00 -8.03
C ALA A 22 35.49 14.40 -8.78
N LEU A 23 35.28 14.72 -10.06
CA LEU A 23 35.81 13.98 -11.22
C LEU A 23 35.27 12.53 -11.30
N LEU A 24 34.18 12.35 -12.07
CA LEU A 24 33.81 11.04 -12.61
C LEU A 24 34.55 10.81 -13.94
N THR A 25 35.50 9.88 -13.96
CA THR A 25 36.17 9.42 -15.20
C THR A 25 36.45 7.92 -15.15
N ALA A 26 35.69 7.13 -15.93
CA ALA A 26 35.97 5.71 -16.17
C ALA A 26 35.35 5.25 -17.50
N CYS A 27 35.95 5.63 -18.63
CA CYS A 27 35.71 4.91 -19.89
C CYS A 27 36.39 3.55 -19.80
N GLY A 28 35.61 2.47 -19.74
CA GLY A 28 36.12 1.09 -19.81
C GLY A 28 35.97 0.52 -21.22
N GLN A 29 37.06 0.44 -21.98
CA GLN A 29 37.06 -0.11 -23.33
C GLN A 29 38.39 -0.82 -23.62
N GLN A 30 38.32 -1.84 -24.48
CA GLN A 30 39.44 -2.51 -25.17
C GLN A 30 40.26 -3.52 -24.31
N ALA A 31 40.68 -4.69 -24.80
CA ALA A 31 40.18 -5.59 -25.88
C ALA A 31 40.94 -6.95 -25.81
N ASN A 32 40.79 -7.74 -26.88
CA ASN A 32 41.69 -8.81 -27.37
C ASN A 32 41.65 -10.16 -26.64
N ASN A 33 41.16 -11.16 -27.37
CA ASN A 33 42.10 -12.05 -28.07
C ASN A 33 41.56 -12.38 -29.48
N GLU A 34 42.44 -12.25 -30.49
CA GLU A 34 42.24 -12.86 -31.81
C GLU A 34 43.00 -14.19 -31.87
N ALA A 35 42.41 -15.21 -32.49
CA ALA A 35 43.13 -16.30 -33.15
C ALA A 35 42.19 -16.93 -34.19
N ALA A 36 42.68 -17.16 -35.41
CA ALA A 36 41.88 -17.65 -36.52
C ALA A 36 42.09 -19.15 -36.80
N ALA A 37 41.05 -19.84 -37.29
CA ALA A 37 41.21 -20.91 -38.28
C ALA A 37 39.90 -21.21 -39.03
N THR A 38 40.03 -21.34 -40.35
CA THR A 38 38.98 -21.65 -41.33
C THR A 38 38.35 -23.05 -41.20
N ALA A 39 37.05 -23.14 -41.43
CA ALA A 39 36.39 -24.29 -42.08
C ALA A 39 35.15 -23.82 -42.87
N SER A 40 34.75 -24.56 -43.91
CA SER A 40 33.72 -24.15 -44.88
C SER A 40 32.35 -24.81 -44.68
N ALA A 41 31.37 -24.30 -45.46
CA ALA A 41 30.15 -24.96 -45.94
C ALA A 41 28.81 -24.72 -45.21
N VAL A 42 27.84 -24.38 -46.06
CA VAL A 42 26.36 -24.29 -45.93
C VAL A 42 25.79 -25.14 -47.10
N PRO A 43 24.46 -25.34 -47.29
CA PRO A 43 23.28 -25.14 -46.43
C PRO A 43 22.34 -26.37 -46.41
N SER A 44 21.10 -26.16 -45.93
CA SER A 44 19.80 -26.84 -46.20
C SER A 44 19.10 -27.24 -44.88
N GLU A 45 17.94 -26.68 -44.54
CA GLU A 45 16.61 -26.81 -45.16
C GLU A 45 15.97 -28.20 -45.03
N SER A 46 14.84 -28.24 -44.31
CA SER A 46 13.72 -29.15 -44.53
C SER A 46 12.46 -28.50 -43.99
N ALA A 47 11.34 -28.68 -44.71
CA ALA A 47 10.17 -27.81 -44.60
C ALA A 47 8.94 -28.49 -43.97
N SER A 48 7.89 -27.67 -43.81
CA SER A 48 6.56 -27.95 -43.30
C SER A 48 5.94 -29.31 -43.67
N ALA A 49 5.22 -29.89 -42.71
CA ALA A 49 4.14 -30.84 -42.96
C ALA A 49 2.95 -30.53 -42.04
N SER A 50 1.98 -29.76 -42.54
CA SER A 50 0.71 -29.53 -41.84
C SER A 50 -0.18 -30.76 -41.97
N THR A 51 -0.78 -31.20 -40.87
CA THR A 51 -1.94 -32.12 -40.90
C THR A 51 -3.08 -31.52 -40.11
N ALA A 52 -4.17 -31.19 -40.80
CA ALA A 52 -5.43 -30.79 -40.17
C ALA A 52 -6.37 -32.00 -40.19
N ALA A 53 -6.86 -32.38 -39.02
CA ALA A 53 -7.97 -33.30 -38.87
C ALA A 53 -9.06 -32.55 -38.09
N SER A 54 -10.18 -32.28 -38.76
CA SER A 54 -11.34 -31.65 -38.13
C SER A 54 -12.19 -32.74 -37.47
N ASP A 55 -12.42 -32.61 -36.17
CA ASP A 55 -13.47 -33.37 -35.49
C ASP A 55 -14.37 -32.41 -34.73
N ALA A 56 -15.68 -32.58 -34.84
CA ALA A 56 -16.67 -31.55 -34.54
C ALA A 56 -17.83 -32.09 -33.71
N ALA A 57 -17.66 -32.09 -32.38
CA ALA A 57 -18.74 -32.40 -31.45
C ALA A 57 -18.57 -31.71 -30.09
N SER A 58 -19.73 -31.40 -29.48
CA SER A 58 -19.92 -30.97 -28.09
C SER A 58 -19.36 -29.61 -27.69
N ALA A 59 -20.25 -28.72 -27.26
CA ALA A 59 -19.92 -27.45 -26.64
C ALA A 59 -19.42 -27.69 -25.19
N SER A 60 -18.15 -28.08 -25.05
CA SER A 60 -17.51 -28.09 -23.73
C SER A 60 -17.48 -26.65 -23.20
N ALA A 61 -18.12 -26.43 -22.05
CA ALA A 61 -17.78 -25.27 -21.25
C ALA A 61 -16.29 -25.37 -20.93
N ALA A 62 -15.49 -24.42 -21.42
CA ALA A 62 -14.07 -24.41 -21.11
C ALA A 62 -13.93 -24.32 -19.58
N PRO A 63 -13.11 -25.16 -18.93
CA PRO A 63 -12.85 -24.98 -17.52
C PRO A 63 -12.22 -23.59 -17.36
N SER A 64 -12.87 -22.71 -16.58
CA SER A 64 -12.28 -21.42 -16.21
C SER A 64 -10.86 -21.70 -15.70
N PRO A 65 -9.82 -21.03 -16.22
CA PRO A 65 -8.45 -21.38 -15.92
C PRO A 65 -8.20 -21.13 -14.43
N VAL A 66 -8.23 -22.19 -13.62
CA VAL A 66 -7.96 -22.09 -12.18
C VAL A 66 -6.49 -21.73 -12.04
N ILE A 67 -6.22 -20.44 -11.89
CA ILE A 67 -4.86 -19.94 -11.64
C ILE A 67 -4.50 -20.43 -10.25
N THR A 68 -3.75 -21.53 -10.22
CA THR A 68 -3.19 -22.07 -8.99
C THR A 68 -2.24 -21.03 -8.44
N ARG A 69 -2.68 -20.30 -7.41
CA ARG A 69 -1.95 -19.18 -6.79
C ARG A 69 -0.49 -19.59 -6.56
N GLY A 70 0.41 -18.94 -7.30
CA GLY A 70 1.84 -19.15 -7.18
C GLY A 70 2.44 -18.33 -6.04
N TYR A 71 3.77 -18.29 -6.06
CA TYR A 71 4.55 -17.36 -5.25
C TYR A 71 4.93 -16.15 -6.10
N SER A 72 4.91 -14.94 -5.51
CA SER A 72 5.45 -13.76 -6.18
C SER A 72 6.96 -13.91 -6.48
N GLY A 73 7.42 -13.35 -7.60
CA GLY A 73 8.74 -13.66 -8.14
C GLY A 73 8.92 -15.12 -8.57
N GLY A 74 7.81 -15.83 -8.85
CA GLY A 74 7.79 -17.22 -9.34
C GLY A 74 8.34 -18.28 -8.38
N SER A 75 8.70 -17.91 -7.15
CA SER A 75 9.38 -18.81 -6.20
C SER A 75 9.12 -18.41 -4.74
N LYS A 76 9.11 -19.39 -3.82
CA LYS A 76 9.01 -19.10 -2.40
C LYS A 76 10.20 -18.24 -1.97
N ALA A 77 9.93 -17.13 -1.30
CA ALA A 77 10.96 -16.30 -0.69
C ALA A 77 11.69 -17.05 0.45
N PRO A 78 13.00 -16.82 0.64
CA PRO A 78 13.70 -17.12 1.90
C PRO A 78 12.95 -16.51 3.09
N ASP A 79 12.95 -17.18 4.24
CA ASP A 79 12.15 -16.73 5.38
C ASP A 79 12.62 -15.36 5.88
N GLY A 80 11.71 -14.38 5.90
CA GLY A 80 12.00 -12.97 6.22
C GLY A 80 12.34 -12.07 5.02
N GLU A 81 12.61 -12.62 3.83
CA GLU A 81 12.77 -11.81 2.61
C GLU A 81 11.40 -11.35 2.09
N TYR A 82 11.03 -10.09 2.33
CA TYR A 82 9.78 -9.54 1.80
C TYR A 82 9.79 -9.50 0.26
N ARG A 83 8.72 -10.02 -0.35
CA ARG A 83 8.44 -9.84 -1.78
C ARG A 83 7.02 -9.33 -1.94
N LYS A 84 6.84 -8.19 -2.62
CA LYS A 84 5.51 -7.68 -2.95
C LYS A 84 4.72 -8.66 -3.81
N ALA A 85 3.40 -8.46 -3.90
CA ALA A 85 2.55 -9.18 -4.83
C ALA A 85 2.89 -8.85 -6.29
N ASP A 86 2.63 -9.78 -7.20
CA ASP A 86 2.77 -9.61 -8.65
C ASP A 86 1.79 -10.51 -9.41
N GLY A 87 1.95 -10.64 -10.73
CA GLY A 87 1.08 -11.47 -11.57
C GLY A 87 1.14 -12.99 -11.31
N TYR A 88 2.07 -13.48 -10.47
CA TYR A 88 2.19 -14.89 -10.11
C TYR A 88 1.57 -15.21 -8.74
N GLY A 89 1.48 -14.24 -7.82
CA GLY A 89 0.88 -14.46 -6.51
C GLY A 89 0.89 -13.25 -5.56
N PRO A 90 0.30 -13.42 -4.36
CA PRO A 90 0.28 -12.41 -3.31
C PRO A 90 1.67 -12.13 -2.72
N ALA A 91 1.74 -11.13 -1.86
CA ALA A 91 2.97 -10.77 -1.17
C ALA A 91 3.44 -11.88 -0.21
N GLN A 92 4.76 -12.00 -0.05
CA GLN A 92 5.42 -12.98 0.81
C GLN A 92 6.19 -12.27 1.92
N ASN A 93 6.24 -12.90 3.10
CA ASN A 93 6.94 -12.39 4.29
C ASN A 93 6.57 -10.94 4.66
N VAL A 94 5.31 -10.56 4.46
CA VAL A 94 4.78 -9.26 4.92
C VAL A 94 4.96 -9.17 6.44
N PRO A 95 5.58 -8.10 6.98
CA PRO A 95 5.73 -7.92 8.42
C PRO A 95 4.39 -8.00 9.15
N LYS A 96 4.32 -8.82 10.20
CA LYS A 96 3.07 -8.98 10.97
C LYS A 96 2.78 -7.75 11.84
N PRO A 97 1.53 -7.26 11.88
CA PRO A 97 1.11 -6.22 12.81
C PRO A 97 1.19 -6.68 14.27
N ARG A 98 0.94 -5.75 15.19
CA ARG A 98 0.75 -6.08 16.61
C ARG A 98 -0.42 -7.05 16.80
N ASN A 99 -0.21 -8.13 17.56
CA ASN A 99 -1.27 -9.08 17.94
C ASN A 99 -2.41 -8.44 18.74
N GLU A 100 -2.15 -7.33 19.44
CA GLU A 100 -3.14 -6.55 20.20
C GLU A 100 -2.88 -5.04 20.07
N PRO A 101 -3.92 -4.19 20.06
CA PRO A 101 -3.78 -2.74 20.18
C PRO A 101 -3.00 -2.36 21.45
N ALA A 102 -2.10 -1.38 21.35
CA ALA A 102 -1.49 -0.82 22.56
C ALA A 102 -2.50 0.06 23.33
N GLN A 103 -2.15 0.41 24.57
CA GLN A 103 -2.74 1.58 25.22
C GLN A 103 -1.98 2.85 24.82
N TYR A 104 -2.72 3.95 24.72
CA TYR A 104 -2.26 5.26 24.26
C TYR A 104 -2.86 6.35 25.18
N PRO A 105 -2.24 7.54 25.26
CA PRO A 105 -2.86 8.70 25.92
C PRO A 105 -4.11 9.22 25.18
N GLU A 106 -4.99 9.90 25.91
CA GLU A 106 -6.18 10.59 25.39
C GLU A 106 -5.80 11.96 24.77
N ASN A 107 -4.93 11.93 23.76
CA ASN A 107 -4.52 13.10 22.99
C ASN A 107 -4.27 12.76 21.51
N GLU A 108 -3.95 13.77 20.71
CA GLU A 108 -3.71 13.66 19.27
C GLU A 108 -2.52 12.72 18.95
N ASP A 109 -1.42 12.80 19.72
CA ASP A 109 -0.26 11.88 19.57
C ASP A 109 -0.65 10.41 19.78
N GLY A 110 -1.50 10.14 20.78
CA GLY A 110 -2.00 8.80 21.09
C GLY A 110 -2.96 8.28 20.03
N MET A 111 -3.82 9.14 19.49
CA MET A 111 -4.73 8.83 18.39
C MET A 111 -3.93 8.56 17.10
N GLN A 112 -2.95 9.40 16.75
CA GLN A 112 -2.05 9.18 15.62
C GLN A 112 -1.22 7.91 15.78
N SER A 113 -0.74 7.62 16.99
CA SER A 113 -0.04 6.37 17.30
C SER A 113 -0.95 5.16 17.09
N MET A 114 -2.24 5.23 17.42
CA MET A 114 -3.20 4.19 17.08
C MET A 114 -3.43 4.09 15.57
N MET A 115 -3.67 5.22 14.88
CA MET A 115 -3.92 5.26 13.43
C MET A 115 -2.78 4.64 12.62
N ASN A 116 -1.52 4.87 12.99
CA ASN A 116 -0.37 4.22 12.36
C ASN A 116 -0.40 2.69 12.54
N ASN A 117 -0.70 2.20 13.75
CA ASN A 117 -0.81 0.76 14.02
C ASN A 117 -2.05 0.11 13.34
N TRP A 118 -3.14 0.86 13.14
CA TRP A 118 -4.25 0.44 12.30
C TRP A 118 -3.85 0.40 10.83
N LEU A 119 -3.14 1.40 10.32
CA LEU A 119 -2.73 1.50 8.92
C LEU A 119 -1.76 0.37 8.53
N ASP A 120 -0.78 0.05 9.38
CA ASP A 120 0.07 -1.14 9.22
C ASP A 120 -0.77 -2.42 9.13
N ALA A 121 -1.83 -2.51 9.94
CA ALA A 121 -2.73 -3.67 9.96
C ALA A 121 -3.69 -3.73 8.76
N HIS A 122 -4.21 -2.59 8.28
CA HIS A 122 -4.96 -2.49 7.02
C HIS A 122 -4.05 -2.95 5.86
N ASN A 123 -2.81 -2.43 5.80
CA ASN A 123 -1.87 -2.73 4.72
C ASN A 123 -1.39 -4.19 4.75
N TYR A 124 -1.29 -4.80 5.93
CA TYR A 124 -1.11 -6.24 6.06
C TYR A 124 -2.30 -7.01 5.46
N GLY A 125 -3.53 -6.60 5.78
CA GLY A 125 -4.75 -7.16 5.20
C GLY A 125 -4.80 -7.06 3.67
N MET A 126 -4.48 -5.91 3.10
CA MET A 126 -4.42 -5.70 1.64
C MET A 126 -3.46 -6.66 0.93
N GLN A 127 -2.31 -6.96 1.54
CA GLN A 127 -1.25 -7.79 0.97
C GLN A 127 -1.40 -9.30 1.21
N THR A 128 -2.14 -9.70 2.25
CA THR A 128 -2.22 -11.11 2.71
C THR A 128 -3.62 -11.71 2.72
N GLY A 129 -4.66 -10.86 2.75
CA GLY A 129 -6.04 -11.27 2.99
C GLY A 129 -6.41 -11.46 4.46
N ASP A 130 -5.49 -11.26 5.41
CA ASP A 130 -5.77 -11.36 6.85
C ASP A 130 -6.02 -9.98 7.46
N CYS A 131 -7.29 -9.55 7.44
CA CYS A 131 -7.71 -8.27 7.99
C CYS A 131 -8.01 -8.34 9.50
N SER A 132 -7.79 -9.50 10.16
CA SER A 132 -8.15 -9.69 11.57
C SER A 132 -7.47 -8.67 12.49
N TYR A 133 -6.21 -8.36 12.22
CA TYR A 133 -5.44 -7.32 12.91
C TYR A 133 -6.05 -5.92 12.76
N ALA A 134 -6.52 -5.55 11.57
CA ALA A 134 -7.11 -4.23 11.30
C ALA A 134 -8.47 -4.07 11.98
N ARG A 135 -9.27 -5.14 11.97
CA ARG A 135 -10.61 -5.21 12.61
C ARG A 135 -10.58 -4.95 14.12
N MET A 136 -9.44 -5.13 14.80
CA MET A 136 -9.30 -4.83 16.24
C MET A 136 -9.57 -3.36 16.56
N TYR A 137 -9.04 -2.46 15.71
CA TYR A 137 -9.04 -1.01 15.91
C TYR A 137 -10.38 -0.33 15.57
N MET A 138 -11.40 -1.06 15.10
CA MET A 138 -12.63 -0.45 14.57
C MET A 138 -13.95 -1.15 14.93
N GLY A 139 -15.04 -0.41 14.81
CA GLY A 139 -16.42 -0.90 14.94
C GLY A 139 -16.93 -1.55 13.65
N LYS A 140 -17.87 -2.50 13.77
CA LYS A 140 -18.43 -3.25 12.63
C LYS A 140 -19.26 -2.41 11.64
N ASN A 141 -19.56 -1.15 11.98
CA ASN A 141 -20.47 -0.30 11.23
C ASN A 141 -19.78 0.52 10.14
N THR A 142 -18.44 0.68 10.20
CA THR A 142 -17.66 1.46 9.23
C THR A 142 -17.85 0.94 7.80
N SER A 143 -17.55 1.76 6.79
CA SER A 143 -17.36 1.31 5.41
C SER A 143 -16.23 0.27 5.33
N GLU A 144 -15.15 0.57 6.03
CA GLU A 144 -13.89 -0.17 6.08
C GLU A 144 -14.05 -1.63 6.54
N TYR A 145 -14.84 -1.88 7.59
CA TYR A 145 -15.09 -3.23 8.08
C TYR A 145 -15.77 -4.14 7.04
N LYS A 146 -16.57 -3.55 6.14
CA LYS A 146 -17.28 -4.25 5.07
C LYS A 146 -16.37 -4.47 3.85
N PHE A 147 -15.42 -3.57 3.62
CA PHE A 147 -14.37 -3.77 2.62
C PHE A 147 -13.47 -4.96 2.99
N TYR A 148 -13.14 -5.13 4.27
CA TYR A 148 -12.41 -6.31 4.76
C TYR A 148 -13.17 -7.63 4.51
N ASP A 149 -14.51 -7.65 4.59
CA ASP A 149 -15.32 -8.84 4.27
C ASP A 149 -15.17 -9.26 2.78
N TYR A 150 -15.12 -8.26 1.88
CA TYR A 150 -14.85 -8.48 0.45
C TYR A 150 -13.41 -8.96 0.20
N LEU A 151 -12.44 -8.35 0.89
CA LEU A 151 -11.01 -8.61 0.73
C LEU A 151 -10.61 -10.01 1.24
N GLU A 152 -11.01 -10.37 2.46
CA GLU A 152 -10.91 -11.74 2.99
C GLU A 152 -11.63 -12.73 2.05
N GLY A 153 -12.78 -12.34 1.51
CA GLY A 153 -13.53 -13.12 0.52
C GLY A 153 -12.77 -13.38 -0.78
N LEU A 154 -12.06 -12.39 -1.32
CA LEU A 154 -11.20 -12.53 -2.50
C LEU A 154 -10.03 -13.47 -2.23
N TYR A 155 -9.28 -13.22 -1.15
CA TYR A 155 -8.13 -14.03 -0.78
C TYR A 155 -8.51 -15.47 -0.43
N LYS A 156 -9.71 -15.72 0.12
CA LYS A 156 -10.24 -17.05 0.38
C LYS A 156 -10.62 -17.84 -0.88
N ARG A 157 -11.00 -17.16 -1.98
CA ARG A 157 -11.25 -17.83 -3.27
C ARG A 157 -9.97 -18.14 -4.05
N GLY A 158 -8.84 -17.54 -3.67
CA GLY A 158 -7.53 -17.73 -4.31
C GLY A 158 -6.95 -16.45 -4.95
N GLY A 159 -7.78 -15.42 -5.18
CA GLY A 159 -7.36 -14.12 -5.71
C GLY A 159 -6.47 -13.32 -4.76
N TRP A 160 -5.95 -12.17 -5.20
CA TRP A 160 -5.09 -11.30 -4.40
C TRP A 160 -5.09 -9.85 -4.92
N VAL A 161 -4.37 -8.95 -4.24
CA VAL A 161 -4.17 -7.57 -4.70
C VAL A 161 -2.69 -7.34 -5.06
N ILE A 162 -2.43 -6.65 -6.16
CA ILE A 162 -1.11 -6.14 -6.57
C ILE A 162 -1.11 -4.62 -6.41
N GLU A 163 -0.06 -4.08 -5.80
CA GLU A 163 -0.04 -2.73 -5.19
C GLU A 163 -1.24 -2.55 -4.24
N GLY A 164 -1.85 -1.36 -4.16
CA GLY A 164 -3.04 -1.13 -3.34
C GLY A 164 -2.79 -1.08 -1.83
N THR A 165 -1.57 -0.76 -1.38
CA THR A 165 -1.36 -0.29 -0.01
C THR A 165 -1.75 1.18 0.10
N ASP A 166 -2.48 1.51 1.16
CA ASP A 166 -2.99 2.86 1.42
C ASP A 166 -2.08 3.65 2.38
N GLY A 167 -2.21 4.97 2.33
CA GLY A 167 -1.71 5.91 3.34
C GLY A 167 -2.76 6.94 3.68
N TYR A 168 -2.58 7.66 4.79
CA TYR A 168 -3.44 8.79 5.17
C TYR A 168 -2.61 9.98 5.66
N GLN A 169 -3.02 11.17 5.27
CA GLN A 169 -2.47 12.44 5.73
C GLN A 169 -3.55 13.22 6.48
N GLN A 170 -3.25 13.73 7.67
CA GLN A 170 -4.13 14.63 8.40
C GLN A 170 -4.35 15.94 7.63
N GLU A 171 -5.60 16.38 7.57
CA GLU A 171 -6.05 17.57 6.86
C GLU A 171 -6.93 18.42 7.79
N GLY A 172 -6.34 19.44 8.42
CA GLY A 172 -7.01 20.26 9.42
C GLY A 172 -6.85 19.74 10.86
N ALA A 173 -7.69 20.25 11.77
CA ALA A 173 -7.56 20.00 13.21
C ALA A 173 -8.24 18.69 13.63
N PHE A 174 -7.60 17.98 14.57
CA PHE A 174 -8.28 16.97 15.39
C PHE A 174 -9.26 17.68 16.33
N THR A 175 -10.52 17.25 16.33
CA THR A 175 -11.61 17.91 17.09
C THR A 175 -12.35 16.91 17.98
N PHE A 176 -13.01 17.42 19.03
CA PHE A 176 -13.83 16.64 19.96
C PHE A 176 -15.23 17.25 20.05
N ASP A 177 -16.24 16.40 19.94
CA ASP A 177 -17.65 16.76 20.12
C ASP A 177 -18.09 16.31 21.53
N ALA A 178 -18.49 17.28 22.35
CA ALA A 178 -18.83 17.03 23.76
C ALA A 178 -20.23 16.43 23.98
N GLU A 179 -21.12 16.47 22.97
CA GLU A 179 -22.47 15.90 23.05
C GLU A 179 -22.44 14.40 22.72
N THR A 180 -21.76 14.04 21.63
CA THR A 180 -21.57 12.66 21.17
C THR A 180 -20.44 11.93 21.90
N LYS A 181 -19.48 12.69 22.44
CA LYS A 181 -18.18 12.21 23.00
C LYS A 181 -17.29 11.54 21.97
N GLU A 182 -17.42 11.95 20.70
CA GLU A 182 -16.63 11.45 19.59
C GLU A 182 -15.52 12.44 19.22
N TYR A 183 -14.39 11.90 18.77
CA TYR A 183 -13.32 12.69 18.16
C TYR A 183 -13.38 12.57 16.64
N THR A 184 -13.03 13.62 15.92
CA THR A 184 -12.97 13.64 14.45
C THR A 184 -11.56 14.00 13.98
N LEU A 185 -10.98 13.17 13.12
CA LEU A 185 -9.79 13.48 12.31
C LEU A 185 -10.22 13.53 10.84
N VAL A 186 -10.14 14.70 10.21
CA VAL A 186 -10.26 14.82 8.76
C VAL A 186 -8.91 14.45 8.12
N THR A 187 -8.94 13.66 7.06
CA THR A 187 -7.77 13.11 6.38
C THR A 187 -7.92 13.09 4.87
N ARG A 188 -6.80 13.21 4.16
CA ARG A 188 -6.67 12.80 2.75
C ARG A 188 -6.22 11.35 2.70
N HIS A 189 -6.93 10.53 1.93
CA HIS A 189 -6.53 9.19 1.53
C HIS A 189 -5.42 9.31 0.46
N LEU A 190 -4.27 8.69 0.71
CA LEU A 190 -3.11 8.69 -0.17
C LEU A 190 -2.95 7.30 -0.79
N TRP A 191 -3.52 7.13 -1.98
CA TRP A 191 -3.45 5.89 -2.75
C TRP A 191 -3.19 6.20 -4.23
N THR A 192 -2.62 5.25 -4.97
CA THR A 192 -2.24 5.46 -6.38
C THR A 192 -3.00 4.52 -7.32
N TYR A 193 -2.89 3.22 -7.11
CA TYR A 193 -3.70 2.19 -7.78
C TYR A 193 -3.64 0.86 -7.02
N ALA A 194 -4.63 0.02 -7.29
CA ALA A 194 -4.72 -1.37 -6.82
C ALA A 194 -5.19 -2.24 -7.99
N ILE A 195 -4.56 -3.40 -8.19
CA ILE A 195 -5.00 -4.40 -9.18
C ILE A 195 -5.54 -5.60 -8.41
N TYR A 196 -6.84 -5.80 -8.45
CA TYR A 196 -7.51 -6.96 -7.87
C TYR A 196 -7.47 -8.10 -8.88
N VAL A 197 -6.82 -9.21 -8.51
CA VAL A 197 -6.68 -10.43 -9.32
C VAL A 197 -7.67 -11.46 -8.80
N GLU A 198 -8.63 -11.88 -9.64
CA GLU A 198 -9.55 -12.98 -9.33
C GLU A 198 -8.89 -14.36 -9.57
N PRO A 199 -9.43 -15.47 -9.01
CA PRO A 199 -8.84 -16.82 -9.14
C PRO A 199 -8.77 -17.39 -10.57
N ASP A 200 -9.46 -16.77 -11.53
CA ASP A 200 -9.40 -17.09 -12.96
C ASP A 200 -8.34 -16.27 -13.71
N GLY A 201 -7.58 -15.42 -13.00
CA GLY A 201 -6.60 -14.51 -13.58
C GLY A 201 -7.18 -13.23 -14.15
N HIS A 202 -8.49 -12.99 -14.05
CA HIS A 202 -9.07 -11.72 -14.47
C HIS A 202 -8.65 -10.58 -13.51
N THR A 203 -8.29 -9.42 -14.06
CA THR A 203 -7.75 -8.30 -13.28
C THR A 203 -8.62 -7.05 -13.35
N THR A 204 -9.11 -6.58 -12.21
CA THR A 204 -9.75 -5.26 -12.08
C THR A 204 -8.78 -4.25 -11.52
N THR A 205 -8.36 -3.28 -12.32
CA THR A 205 -7.55 -2.15 -11.85
C THR A 205 -8.44 -1.03 -11.34
N LYS A 206 -8.23 -0.59 -10.10
CA LYS A 206 -8.67 0.71 -9.57
C LYS A 206 -7.48 1.66 -9.59
N LYS A 207 -7.67 2.90 -10.03
CA LYS A 207 -6.64 3.95 -10.00
C LYS A 207 -7.21 5.19 -9.36
N ASN A 208 -6.40 5.90 -8.58
CA ASN A 208 -6.68 7.29 -8.28
C ASN A 208 -6.51 8.10 -9.59
N THR A 209 -7.58 8.72 -10.04
CA THR A 209 -7.58 9.61 -11.23
C THR A 209 -8.18 10.99 -10.90
N ALA A 210 -8.50 11.24 -9.64
CA ALA A 210 -9.20 12.43 -9.17
C ALA A 210 -8.71 12.74 -7.75
N ASN A 211 -7.90 13.80 -7.61
CA ASN A 211 -7.32 14.20 -6.32
C ASN A 211 -8.29 15.04 -5.45
N ASN A 212 -9.59 15.00 -5.78
CA ASN A 212 -10.62 15.90 -5.24
C ASN A 212 -11.84 15.17 -4.65
N ASP A 213 -11.83 13.83 -4.56
CA ASP A 213 -12.75 13.02 -3.75
C ASP A 213 -12.05 12.18 -2.66
N ASP A 214 -10.70 12.20 -2.60
CA ASP A 214 -9.86 11.53 -1.59
C ASP A 214 -10.03 12.02 -0.13
N MET A 215 -10.87 13.02 0.16
CA MET A 215 -11.06 13.48 1.55
C MET A 215 -12.03 12.57 2.30
N CYS A 216 -11.65 12.17 3.51
CA CYS A 216 -12.51 11.44 4.43
C CYS A 216 -12.33 11.98 5.85
N ALA A 217 -13.10 11.46 6.79
CA ALA A 217 -12.79 11.62 8.20
C ALA A 217 -13.01 10.33 8.97
N PHE A 218 -12.11 10.05 9.90
CA PHE A 218 -12.27 8.99 10.88
C PHE A 218 -12.90 9.58 12.14
N ILE A 219 -13.92 8.88 12.65
CA ILE A 219 -14.61 9.21 13.90
C ILE A 219 -14.19 8.19 14.95
N PHE A 220 -13.78 8.67 16.13
CA PHE A 220 -13.21 7.82 17.18
C PHE A 220 -13.96 7.93 18.49
N ASN A 221 -13.84 6.88 19.30
CA ASN A 221 -14.03 6.95 20.75
C ASN A 221 -12.69 6.63 21.44
N PHE A 222 -12.51 7.16 22.64
CA PHE A 222 -11.47 6.74 23.58
C PHE A 222 -12.11 6.06 24.80
N ASN A 223 -11.49 4.99 25.30
CA ASN A 223 -11.92 4.33 26.52
C ASN A 223 -10.73 3.58 27.18
N ASN A 224 -10.39 3.93 28.43
CA ASN A 224 -9.41 3.21 29.25
C ASN A 224 -8.06 2.94 28.56
N GLY A 225 -7.52 3.92 27.83
CA GLY A 225 -6.26 3.82 27.08
C GLY A 225 -6.42 3.38 25.62
N TYR A 226 -7.62 2.96 25.18
CA TYR A 226 -7.84 2.45 23.84
C TYR A 226 -8.61 3.45 22.97
N TRP A 227 -7.97 3.89 21.88
CA TRP A 227 -8.63 4.55 20.76
C TRP A 227 -9.29 3.53 19.85
N LYS A 228 -10.47 3.86 19.31
CA LYS A 228 -11.21 2.99 18.38
C LYS A 228 -11.95 3.80 17.32
N ILE A 229 -11.76 3.44 16.03
CA ILE A 229 -12.51 3.99 14.90
C ILE A 229 -13.96 3.47 14.98
N VAL A 230 -14.92 4.34 15.25
CA VAL A 230 -16.35 3.96 15.38
C VAL A 230 -17.14 4.21 14.09
N ASN A 231 -16.75 5.21 13.31
CA ASN A 231 -17.36 5.54 12.02
C ASN A 231 -16.33 6.17 11.05
N THR A 232 -16.69 6.23 9.76
CA THR A 232 -15.91 6.91 8.71
C THR A 232 -16.87 7.75 7.87
N LEU A 233 -16.51 9.00 7.59
CA LEU A 233 -17.30 9.91 6.75
C LEU A 233 -16.61 10.12 5.40
N SER A 234 -17.37 10.02 4.31
CA SER A 234 -16.91 10.39 2.96
C SER A 234 -16.85 11.91 2.75
N GLN A 235 -16.09 12.38 1.76
CA GLN A 235 -16.04 13.80 1.39
C GLN A 235 -17.44 14.41 1.19
N ARG A 236 -18.37 13.63 0.61
CA ARG A 236 -19.76 14.04 0.40
C ARG A 236 -20.45 14.34 1.73
N GLU A 237 -20.29 13.49 2.74
CA GLU A 237 -20.88 13.68 4.06
C GLU A 237 -20.22 14.84 4.81
N LEU A 238 -18.91 15.03 4.65
CA LEU A 238 -18.20 16.18 5.21
C LEU A 238 -18.69 17.52 4.62
N ILE A 239 -18.97 17.56 3.31
CA ILE A 239 -19.59 18.74 2.66
C ILE A 239 -21.04 18.91 3.12
N GLN A 240 -21.82 17.83 3.23
CA GLN A 240 -23.20 17.89 3.73
C GLN A 240 -23.31 18.33 5.20
N LYS A 241 -22.29 18.02 6.03
CA LYS A 241 -22.15 18.48 7.41
C LYS A 241 -21.51 19.87 7.54
N GLY A 242 -21.07 20.49 6.43
CA GLY A 242 -20.39 21.80 6.43
C GLY A 242 -18.97 21.80 6.99
N ILE A 243 -18.38 20.61 7.24
CA ILE A 243 -17.01 20.44 7.74
C ILE A 243 -16.00 20.78 6.64
N LEU A 244 -16.28 20.34 5.41
CA LEU A 244 -15.55 20.74 4.21
C LEU A 244 -16.39 21.73 3.40
N LYS A 245 -15.70 22.73 2.83
CA LYS A 245 -16.30 23.64 1.85
C LYS A 245 -16.34 22.98 0.47
N LYS A 246 -17.27 23.44 -0.36
CA LYS A 246 -17.43 23.04 -1.76
C LYS A 246 -16.64 23.98 -2.68
#